data_AF-A0A382S9E2-F1
#
_entry.id   AF-A0A382S9E2-F1
#
_cell.length_a   1.000
_cell.length_b   1.000
_cell.length_c   1.000
_cell.angle_alpha   90.00
_cell.angle_beta   90.00
_cell.angle_gamma   90.00
#
_symmetry.space_group_name_H-M   'P 1'
#
loop_
_entity.id
_entity.type
_entity.pdbx_description
1 polymer ?
#
loop_
_entity_poly.entity_id
_entity_poly.type
_entity_poly.pdbx_seq_one_letter_code
_entity_poly.pdbx_strand_id
1 'polypeptide(L)' 'MKCIINKLYLSPVKSISFNNSLNLIVQEKIGIKYDRIFSFTRNIDKKKSIELEDNPKKRNLH' A
#
# COMPACT_ATOMS: atom_id res chain seq x y z
N MET A 1 -17.67 -13.07 -20.94
CA MET A 1 -16.90 -11.81 -20.91
C MET A 1 -15.42 -12.15 -20.81
N LYS A 2 -14.57 -11.61 -21.70
CA LYS A 2 -13.12 -11.80 -21.64
C LYS A 2 -12.52 -10.60 -20.91
N CYS A 3 -11.95 -10.83 -19.73
CA CYS A 3 -11.25 -9.78 -18.98
C CYS A 3 -9.79 -9.80 -19.43
N ILE A 4 -9.30 -8.68 -19.97
CA ILE A 4 -7.92 -8.53 -20.40
C ILE A 4 -7.28 -7.47 -19.50
N ILE A 5 -6.16 -7.81 -18.86
CA ILE A 5 -5.37 -6.86 -18.09
C ILE A 5 -4.40 -6.18 -19.04
N ASN A 6 -4.57 -4.87 -19.26
CA ASN A 6 -3.71 -4.12 -20.19
C ASN A 6 -2.42 -3.59 -19.56
N LYS A 7 -2.45 -3.25 -18.27
CA LYS A 7 -1.33 -2.63 -17.57
C LYS A 7 -1.30 -3.09 -16.11
N LEU A 8 -0.09 -3.25 -15.60
CA LEU A 8 0.17 -3.54 -14.20
C LEU A 8 1.04 -2.43 -13.62
N TYR A 9 0.73 -2.04 -12.39
CA TYR A 9 1.41 -0.96 -11.72
C TYR A 9 1.83 -1.37 -10.31
N LEU A 10 2.99 -0.89 -9.88
CA LEU A 10 3.51 -1.06 -8.53
C LEU A 10 3.82 0.33 -7.93
N SER A 11 3.42 0.53 -6.69
CA SER A 11 3.60 1.78 -5.95
C SER A 11 4.29 1.52 -4.60
N PRO A 12 5.62 1.29 -4.55
CA PRO A 12 6.32 1.05 -3.28
C PRO A 12 6.11 2.14 -2.22
N VAL A 13 5.99 3.39 -2.64
CA VAL A 13 5.69 4.56 -1.80
C VAL A 13 4.26 5.02 -2.06
N LYS A 14 3.42 5.00 -1.02
CA LYS A 14 2.01 5.37 -1.09
C LYS A 14 1.82 6.77 -1.71
N SER A 15 1.03 6.83 -2.79
CA SER A 15 0.61 8.06 -3.47
C SER A 15 1.72 8.87 -4.16
N ILE A 16 2.95 8.35 -4.23
CA ILE A 16 4.11 9.06 -4.82
C ILE A 16 4.73 8.25 -5.95
N SER A 17 5.01 6.97 -5.72
CA SER A 17 5.62 6.13 -6.75
C SER A 17 4.54 5.46 -7.59
N PHE A 18 4.68 5.46 -8.92
CA PHE A 18 3.79 4.70 -9.79
C PHE A 18 4.57 4.17 -10.97
N ASN A 19 5.06 2.94 -10.84
CA ASN A 19 5.91 2.30 -11.84
C ASN A 19 5.11 1.26 -12.61
N ASN A 20 5.25 1.26 -13.93
CA ASN A 20 4.78 0.15 -14.75
C ASN A 20 5.53 -1.13 -14.37
N SER A 21 4.85 -2.26 -14.37
CA SER A 21 5.46 -3.58 -14.24
C SER A 21 4.94 -4.53 -15.30
N LEU A 22 5.74 -5.52 -15.67
CA LEU A 22 5.34 -6.61 -16.56
C LEU A 22 4.63 -7.74 -15.81
N ASN A 23 4.94 -7.90 -14.53
CA ASN A 23 4.34 -8.91 -13.67
C ASN A 23 4.20 -8.38 -12.24
N LEU A 24 3.29 -8.98 -11.47
CA LEU A 24 3.10 -8.71 -10.05
C LEU A 24 2.94 -10.03 -9.32
N ILE A 25 3.42 -10.09 -8.08
CA ILE A 25 3.25 -11.26 -7.22
C ILE A 25 2.11 -10.96 -6.25
N VAL A 26 1.06 -11.77 -6.29
CA VAL A 26 -0.05 -11.70 -5.31
C VAL A 26 0.26 -12.65 -4.16
N GLN A 27 0.26 -12.11 -2.94
CA GLN A 27 0.49 -12.85 -1.71
C GLN A 27 -0.73 -12.70 -0.79
N GLU A 28 -1.19 -13.82 -0.23
CA GLU A 28 -2.33 -13.85 0.68
C GLU A 28 -2.13 -12.87 1.86
N LYS A 29 -3.21 -12.22 2.30
CA LYS A 29 -3.26 -11.25 3.41
C LYS A 29 -2.47 -9.95 3.22
N ILE A 30 -1.57 -9.87 2.24
CA ILE A 30 -0.74 -8.69 1.93
C ILE A 30 -1.22 -7.99 0.66
N GLY A 31 -1.68 -8.74 -0.35
CA GLY A 31 -2.04 -8.21 -1.67
C GLY A 31 -0.87 -8.30 -2.64
N ILE A 32 -0.50 -7.21 -3.30
CA ILE A 32 0.65 -7.19 -4.22
C ILE A 32 1.94 -7.05 -3.41
N LYS A 33 2.87 -7.99 -3.57
CA LYS A 33 4.17 -7.97 -2.88
C LYS A 33 4.92 -6.68 -3.22
N TYR A 34 5.48 -6.04 -2.19
CA TYR A 34 6.21 -4.76 -2.26
C TYR A 34 5.39 -3.53 -2.68
N ASP A 35 4.07 -3.65 -2.80
CA ASP A 35 3.21 -2.49 -3.00
C ASP A 35 3.02 -1.74 -1.68
N ARG A 36 3.10 -0.41 -1.72
CA ARG A 36 2.84 0.51 -0.59
C ARG A 36 3.60 0.19 0.71
N ILE A 37 4.84 -0.30 0.59
CA ILE A 37 5.74 -0.56 1.72
C ILE A 37 6.13 0.68 2.51
N PHE A 38 6.09 1.86 1.89
CA PHE A 38 6.34 3.14 2.54
C PHE A 38 5.13 4.05 2.48
N SER A 39 4.93 4.83 3.54
CA SER A 39 3.90 5.84 3.65
C SER A 39 4.47 7.05 4.37
N PHE A 40 4.14 8.25 3.88
CA PHE A 40 4.41 9.48 4.59
C PHE A 40 3.17 9.93 5.35
N THR A 41 3.36 10.32 6.61
CA THR A 41 2.33 10.88 7.46
C THR A 41 2.79 12.22 8.00
N ARG A 42 1.85 13.16 8.12
CA ARG A 42 2.10 14.44 8.78
C ARG A 42 1.68 14.34 10.24
N ASN A 43 2.41 15.02 11.13
CA ASN A 43 2.04 15.20 12.55
C ASN A 43 1.84 13.88 13.34
N ILE A 44 2.54 12.81 12.94
CA ILE A 44 2.53 11.51 13.60
C ILE A 44 3.99 11.08 13.74
N ASP A 45 4.40 10.73 14.95
CA ASP A 45 5.73 10.20 15.23
C ASP A 45 5.79 8.69 14.98
N LYS A 46 7.00 8.13 15.04
CA LYS A 46 7.22 6.70 14.80
C LYS A 46 6.41 5.82 15.76
N LYS A 47 6.25 6.22 17.02
CA LYS A 47 5.55 5.42 18.02
C LYS A 47 4.06 5.33 17.67
N LYS A 48 3.43 6.47 17.40
CA LYS A 48 2.03 6.54 17.01
C LYS A 48 1.77 5.91 15.65
N SER A 49 2.74 5.95 14.72
CA SER A 49 2.59 5.27 13.42
C SER A 49 2.51 3.75 13.59
N ILE A 50 3.37 3.16 14.44
CA ILE A 50 3.35 1.72 14.73
C ILE A 50 2.02 1.34 15.42
N GLU A 51 1.56 2.14 16.38
CA GLU A 51 0.29 1.87 17.07
C GLU A 51 -0.91 1.87 16.10
N LEU A 52 -0.91 2.76 15.11
CA LEU A 52 -1.95 2.82 14.07
C LEU A 52 -1.84 1.68 13.05
N GLU A 53 -0.64 1.17 12.79
CA GLU A 53 -0.41 0.00 11.95
C GLU A 53 -0.97 -1.27 12.63
N ASP A 54 -0.66 -1.46 13.91
CA ASP A 54 -1.13 -2.60 14.72
C ASP A 54 -2.63 -2.52 15.01
N ASN A 55 -3.17 -1.31 15.16
CA ASN A 55 -4.60 -1.09 15.43
C ASN A 55 -5.21 -0.05 14.50
N PRO A 56 -5.56 -0.44 13.26
CA PRO A 56 -6.13 0.46 12.26
C PRO A 56 -7.43 1.13 12.71
N LYS A 57 -8.16 0.54 13.66
CA LYS A 57 -9.43 1.08 14.18
C LYS A 57 -9.23 2.32 15.05
N LYS A 58 -8.04 2.52 15.63
CA LYS A 58 -7.69 3.74 16.38
C LYS A 58 -7.48 4.95 15.47
N ARG A 59 -7.38 4.74 14.16
CA ARG A 59 -7.32 5.82 13.19
C ARG A 59 -8.71 6.46 13.12
N ASN A 60 -8.94 7.50 13.92
CA ASN A 60 -10.16 8.33 13.81
C ASN A 60 -10.22 8.90 12.39
N LEU A 61 -11.06 8.28 11.58
CA LEU A 61 -11.41 8.73 10.23
C LEU A 61 -12.68 9.60 10.25
N HIS A 62 -13.24 9.81 11.44
CA HIS A 62 -14.48 10.51 11.73
C HIS A 62 -14.31 11.32 13.01
#